data_AF-A0AAU3NWM9-F1
#
_entry.id   AF-A0AAU3NWM9-F1
#
_cell.length_a   1.000
_cell.length_b   1.000
_cell.length_c   1.000
_cell.angle_alpha   90.00
_cell.angle_beta   90.00
_cell.angle_gamma   90.00
#
_symmetry.space_group_name_H-M   'P 1'
#
loop_
_entity.id
_entity.type
_entity.pdbx_description
1 polymer ?
#
loop_
_entity_poly.entity_id
_entity_poly.type
_entity_poly.pdbx_seq_one_letter_code
_entity_poly.pdbx_strand_id
1 'polypeptide(L)'
;MSEYQDHVRQSLEGQHVDPSEDLGTDEMRWTPAPVSDAVTDEAMHTAADTAHALIDRATDAYLSLVGDVLGDGTHHMVASASTPHGELTEGQQLTVIGDALIVDEAAAVRVAIVIAAAMVGCSTGGLVVRTFAPDGSEFVRGWRVRNFWLRPLTAEDIREAYTVDTETGASLAPEPGVEYRQAERVPRPEADASSASTGRTAPRDNRPPNRRN
;
A
#
# COMPACT_ATOMS: atom_id res chain seq x y z
N MET A 1 24.80 -20.32 -10.36
CA MET A 1 23.95 -20.94 -9.32
C MET A 1 24.25 -20.20 -8.04
N SER A 2 23.22 -19.53 -7.52
CA SER A 2 23.35 -18.37 -6.64
C SER A 2 23.68 -18.80 -5.21
N GLU A 3 24.55 -18.07 -4.52
CA GLU A 3 24.87 -18.24 -3.09
C GLU A 3 23.59 -18.32 -2.22
N TYR A 4 22.50 -17.73 -2.69
CA TYR A 4 21.17 -17.82 -2.11
C TYR A 4 20.60 -19.26 -2.07
N GLN A 5 20.84 -20.06 -3.11
CA GLN A 5 20.37 -21.45 -3.18
C GLN A 5 21.19 -22.37 -2.26
N ASP A 6 22.48 -22.09 -2.09
CA ASP A 6 23.33 -22.83 -1.16
C ASP A 6 23.00 -22.52 0.31
N HIS A 7 22.67 -21.26 0.61
CA HIS A 7 22.26 -20.86 1.96
C HIS A 7 20.93 -21.50 2.39
N VAL A 8 19.93 -21.53 1.50
CA VAL A 8 18.63 -22.18 1.77
C VAL A 8 18.79 -23.70 1.96
N ARG A 9 19.65 -24.34 1.17
CA ARG A 9 19.91 -25.78 1.27
C ARG A 9 20.62 -26.17 2.57
N GLN A 10 21.62 -25.41 3.00
CA GLN A 10 22.34 -25.68 4.26
C GLN A 10 21.47 -25.49 5.51
N SER A 11 20.53 -24.54 5.49
CA SER A 11 19.55 -24.38 6.59
C SER A 11 18.55 -25.55 6.68
N LEU A 12 18.18 -26.15 5.56
CA LEU A 12 17.23 -27.27 5.52
C LEU A 12 17.85 -28.61 5.93
N GLU A 13 19.15 -28.80 5.71
CA GLU A 13 19.86 -30.05 6.01
C GLU A 13 20.36 -30.15 7.47
N GLY A 14 20.10 -29.15 8.31
CA GLY A 14 20.51 -29.13 9.72
C GLY A 14 22.03 -29.10 9.93
N GLN A 15 22.78 -28.76 8.87
CA GLN A 15 24.24 -28.65 8.86
C GLN A 15 24.73 -27.23 9.13
N HIS A 16 23.84 -26.33 9.56
CA HIS A 16 24.24 -25.01 10.02
C HIS A 16 25.02 -25.16 11.33
N VAL A 17 26.34 -25.06 11.25
CA VAL A 17 27.18 -24.78 12.42
C VAL A 17 26.81 -23.38 12.86
N ASP A 18 26.34 -23.23 14.10
CA ASP A 18 26.03 -21.92 14.68
C ASP A 18 27.35 -21.11 14.75
N PRO A 19 27.48 -20.01 14.00
CA PRO A 19 28.70 -19.21 14.00
C PRO A 19 28.90 -18.47 15.33
N SER A 20 27.92 -18.50 16.25
CA SER A 20 28.03 -17.85 17.55
C SER A 20 28.97 -18.55 18.53
N GLU A 21 29.34 -19.82 18.31
CA GLU A 21 30.21 -20.56 19.24
C GLU A 21 31.71 -20.22 19.10
N ASP A 22 32.14 -19.54 18.02
CA ASP A 22 33.56 -19.24 17.75
C ASP A 22 33.90 -17.73 17.77
N LEU A 23 32.91 -16.87 17.99
CA LEU A 23 33.10 -15.42 18.05
C LEU A 23 33.18 -15.00 19.52
N GLY A 24 34.37 -14.58 19.96
CA GLY A 24 34.58 -14.09 21.32
C GLY A 24 33.60 -12.97 21.65
N THR A 25 33.16 -12.89 22.90
CA THR A 25 32.15 -11.92 23.43
C THR A 25 32.34 -10.45 22.99
N ASP A 26 33.51 -10.07 22.48
CA ASP A 26 33.81 -8.73 21.94
C ASP A 26 33.33 -8.51 20.47
N GLU A 27 33.10 -9.57 19.69
CA GLU A 27 32.64 -9.49 18.28
C GLU A 27 31.10 -9.41 18.11
N MET A 28 30.33 -9.73 19.15
CA MET A 28 28.88 -9.50 19.17
C MET A 28 28.50 -8.07 19.57
N ARG A 29 29.48 -7.19 19.83
CA ARG A 29 29.19 -5.81 20.15
C ARG A 29 28.81 -5.07 18.87
N TRP A 30 27.51 -4.82 18.69
CA TRP A 30 27.02 -3.92 17.65
C TRP A 30 27.73 -2.57 17.79
N THR A 31 28.66 -2.29 16.87
CA THR A 31 29.29 -0.99 16.74
C THR A 31 28.45 -0.20 15.74
N PRO A 32 27.72 0.85 16.15
CA PRO A 32 27.04 1.70 15.18
C PRO A 32 28.06 2.21 14.17
N ALA A 33 27.69 2.22 12.89
CA ALA A 33 28.47 2.95 11.89
C ALA A 33 28.66 4.39 12.40
N PRO A 34 29.84 5.00 12.21
CA PRO A 34 30.06 6.38 12.62
C PRO A 34 28.95 7.25 12.02
N VAL A 35 28.29 8.04 12.88
CA VAL A 35 27.24 8.96 12.47
C VAL A 35 27.82 9.85 11.38
N SER A 36 27.29 9.73 10.16
CA SER A 36 27.68 10.62 9.07
C SER A 36 27.05 11.98 9.35
N ASP A 37 27.87 13.03 9.45
CA ASP A 37 27.42 14.43 9.60
C ASP A 37 26.59 14.95 8.40
N ALA A 38 26.24 14.09 7.43
CA ALA A 38 25.60 14.50 6.18
C ALA A 38 24.07 14.59 6.25
N VAL A 39 23.41 13.95 7.22
CA VAL A 39 21.94 14.01 7.41
C VAL A 39 21.66 14.50 8.82
N THR A 40 21.00 15.65 8.93
CA THR A 40 20.64 16.22 10.23
C THR A 40 19.52 15.41 10.89
N ASP A 41 19.48 15.39 12.22
CA ASP A 41 18.38 14.77 12.98
C ASP A 41 16.99 15.29 12.54
N GLU A 42 16.92 16.57 12.14
CA GLU A 42 15.71 17.20 11.60
C GLU A 42 15.27 16.59 10.25
N ALA A 43 16.22 16.32 9.35
CA ALA A 43 15.92 15.67 8.07
C ALA A 43 15.44 14.23 8.28
N MET A 44 16.03 13.51 9.23
CA MET A 44 15.62 12.14 9.57
C MET A 44 14.23 12.11 10.23
N HIS A 45 13.93 13.05 11.13
CA HIS A 45 12.60 13.17 11.73
C HIS A 45 11.54 13.52 10.68
N THR A 46 11.84 14.48 9.79
CA THR A 46 10.93 14.86 8.69
C THR A 46 10.64 13.67 7.76
N ALA A 47 11.66 12.85 7.46
CA ALA A 47 11.49 11.65 6.65
C ALA A 47 10.61 10.60 7.35
N ALA A 48 10.80 10.39 8.65
CA ALA A 48 9.98 9.48 9.45
C ALA A 48 8.52 9.94 9.52
N ASP A 49 8.26 11.24 9.76
CA ASP A 49 6.91 11.81 9.77
C ASP A 49 6.23 11.66 8.40
N THR A 50 6.98 11.89 7.33
CA THR A 50 6.49 11.67 5.96
C THR A 50 6.13 10.20 5.75
N ALA A 51 6.99 9.27 6.17
CA ALA A 51 6.72 7.84 6.03
C ALA A 51 5.47 7.41 6.80
N HIS A 52 5.30 7.86 8.05
CA HIS A 52 4.09 7.60 8.83
C HIS A 52 2.84 8.15 8.13
N ALA A 53 2.87 9.39 7.66
CA ALA A 53 1.74 9.99 6.95
C ALA A 53 1.36 9.23 5.66
N LEU A 54 2.35 8.68 4.95
CA LEU A 54 2.10 7.85 3.76
C LEU A 54 1.52 6.48 4.12
N ILE A 55 1.99 5.87 5.21
CA ILE A 55 1.46 4.58 5.71
C ILE A 55 0.02 4.76 6.19
N ASP A 56 -0.29 5.81 6.95
CA ASP A 56 -1.65 6.12 7.38
C ASP A 56 -2.57 6.28 6.17
N ARG A 57 -2.11 7.04 5.17
CA ARG A 57 -2.88 7.29 3.95
C ARG A 57 -3.08 6.05 3.08
N ALA A 58 -2.10 5.15 3.04
CA ALA A 58 -2.22 3.87 2.36
C ALA A 58 -3.17 2.92 3.11
N THR A 59 -3.12 2.93 4.44
CA THR A 59 -4.01 2.17 5.30
C THR A 59 -5.46 2.65 5.13
N ASP A 60 -5.70 3.96 5.13
CA ASP A 60 -7.01 4.55 4.82
C ASP A 60 -7.54 4.09 3.45
N ALA A 61 -6.68 4.10 2.43
CA ALA A 61 -7.06 3.68 1.09
C ALA A 61 -7.38 2.18 1.03
N TYR A 62 -6.61 1.35 1.74
CA TYR A 62 -6.84 -0.08 1.86
C TYR A 62 -8.16 -0.37 2.58
N LEU A 63 -8.41 0.26 3.72
CA LEU A 63 -9.65 0.08 4.49
C LEU A 63 -10.88 0.55 3.71
N SER A 64 -10.80 1.71 3.04
CA SER A 64 -11.88 2.21 2.19
C SER A 64 -12.14 1.30 0.99
N LEU A 65 -11.10 0.68 0.43
CA LEU A 65 -11.26 -0.30 -0.65
C LEU A 65 -12.00 -1.53 -0.15
N VAL A 66 -11.53 -2.13 0.96
CA VAL A 66 -12.09 -3.37 1.48
C VAL A 66 -13.51 -3.15 2.03
N GLY A 67 -13.78 -2.03 2.69
CA GLY A 67 -15.08 -1.74 3.30
C GLY A 67 -16.14 -1.21 2.34
N ASP A 68 -15.76 -0.38 1.37
CA ASP A 68 -16.74 0.36 0.55
C ASP A 68 -16.80 -0.10 -0.92
N VAL A 69 -15.82 -0.88 -1.39
CA VAL A 69 -15.67 -1.20 -2.83
C VAL A 69 -15.62 -2.70 -3.10
N LEU A 70 -15.03 -3.48 -2.21
CA LEU A 70 -15.08 -4.94 -2.30
C LEU A 70 -16.44 -5.39 -1.76
N GLY A 71 -17.30 -5.90 -2.64
CA GLY A 71 -18.50 -6.63 -2.25
C GLY A 71 -18.17 -8.09 -1.91
N ASP A 72 -19.18 -8.87 -1.55
CA ASP A 72 -19.04 -10.28 -1.17
C ASP A 72 -18.20 -11.11 -2.14
N GLY A 73 -17.35 -11.98 -1.59
CA GLY A 73 -16.53 -12.92 -2.35
C GLY A 73 -15.15 -13.15 -1.75
N THR A 74 -14.38 -14.00 -2.42
CA THR A 74 -12.96 -14.20 -2.13
C THR A 74 -12.14 -13.33 -3.08
N HIS A 75 -11.21 -12.55 -2.53
CA HIS A 75 -10.41 -11.60 -3.28
C HIS A 75 -8.93 -11.93 -3.14
N HIS A 76 -8.26 -12.05 -4.28
CA HIS A 76 -6.81 -12.13 -4.37
C HIS A 76 -6.30 -10.75 -4.79
N MET A 77 -5.62 -10.10 -3.86
CA MET A 77 -5.12 -8.74 -4.00
C MET A 77 -3.60 -8.75 -4.14
N VAL A 78 -3.09 -7.98 -5.09
CA VAL A 78 -1.64 -7.80 -5.30
C VAL A 78 -1.35 -6.31 -5.46
N ALA A 79 -0.48 -5.78 -4.61
CA ALA A 79 0.07 -4.43 -4.73
C ALA A 79 1.46 -4.49 -5.33
N SER A 80 1.79 -3.52 -6.17
CA SER A 80 3.14 -3.35 -6.70
C SER A 80 3.57 -1.89 -6.66
N ALA A 81 4.87 -1.68 -6.45
CA ALA A 81 5.49 -0.37 -6.51
C ALA A 81 6.88 -0.46 -7.17
N SER A 82 7.11 0.38 -8.16
CA SER A 82 8.42 0.61 -8.76
C SER A 82 9.04 1.83 -8.11
N THR A 83 10.17 1.65 -7.42
CA THR A 83 10.87 2.71 -6.69
C THR A 83 12.29 2.87 -7.23
N PRO A 84 12.99 3.98 -6.92
CA PRO A 84 14.42 4.10 -7.24
C PRO A 84 15.31 3.01 -6.62
N HIS A 85 14.82 2.28 -5.62
CA HIS A 85 15.55 1.22 -4.92
C HIS A 85 15.14 -0.20 -5.36
N GLY A 86 14.25 -0.32 -6.36
CA GLY A 86 13.78 -1.59 -6.89
C GLY A 86 12.26 -1.74 -6.88
N GLU A 87 11.82 -2.91 -7.33
CA GLU A 87 10.41 -3.31 -7.38
C GLU A 87 9.99 -3.94 -6.05
N LEU A 88 8.82 -3.55 -5.56
CA LEU A 88 8.16 -4.13 -4.40
C LEU A 88 6.85 -4.77 -4.86
N THR A 89 6.56 -5.97 -4.37
CA THR A 89 5.30 -6.66 -4.68
C THR A 89 4.87 -7.47 -3.48
N GLU A 90 3.63 -7.28 -3.04
CA GLU A 90 3.03 -8.01 -1.92
C GLU A 90 1.60 -8.40 -2.27
N GLY A 91 1.17 -9.56 -1.80
CA GLY A 91 -0.14 -10.10 -2.09
C GLY A 91 -0.83 -10.64 -0.84
N GLN A 92 -2.16 -10.65 -0.89
CA GLN A 92 -2.99 -11.25 0.14
C GLN A 92 -4.24 -11.87 -0.47
N GLN A 93 -4.77 -12.88 0.20
CA GLN A 93 -6.13 -13.36 0.01
C GLN A 93 -6.98 -12.86 1.18
N LEU A 94 -8.15 -12.31 0.87
CA LEU A 94 -9.16 -11.91 1.86
C LEU A 94 -10.54 -12.34 1.40
N THR A 95 -11.48 -12.48 2.33
CA THR A 95 -12.88 -12.84 2.01
C THR A 95 -13.82 -11.83 2.67
N VAL A 96 -14.77 -11.31 1.90
CA VAL A 96 -15.85 -10.42 2.36
C VAL A 96 -17.16 -11.20 2.36
N ILE A 97 -17.89 -11.17 3.48
CA ILE A 97 -19.20 -11.81 3.64
C ILE A 97 -20.13 -10.87 4.43
N GLY A 98 -20.92 -10.07 3.71
CA GLY A 98 -21.67 -8.97 4.32
C GLY A 98 -20.71 -8.02 5.03
N ASP A 99 -20.93 -7.78 6.32
CA ASP A 99 -20.06 -6.92 7.14
C ASP A 99 -18.82 -7.64 7.71
N ALA A 100 -18.67 -8.95 7.45
CA ALA A 100 -17.54 -9.73 7.96
C ALA A 100 -16.37 -9.74 6.97
N LEU A 101 -15.18 -9.45 7.50
CA LEU A 101 -13.91 -9.51 6.77
C LEU A 101 -13.01 -10.60 7.36
N ILE A 102 -12.58 -11.54 6.52
CA ILE A 102 -11.57 -12.54 6.86
C ILE A 102 -10.28 -12.16 6.13
N VAL A 103 -9.24 -11.83 6.88
CA VAL A 103 -7.98 -11.32 6.33
C VAL A 103 -6.78 -11.80 7.16
N ASP A 104 -5.62 -11.94 6.51
CA ASP A 104 -4.33 -12.02 7.19
C ASP A 104 -3.84 -10.59 7.50
N GLU A 105 -3.87 -10.21 8.78
CA GLU A 105 -3.49 -8.86 9.24
C GLU A 105 -2.05 -8.49 8.85
N ALA A 106 -1.10 -9.45 8.91
CA ALA A 106 0.29 -9.19 8.55
C ALA A 106 0.43 -8.97 7.04
N ALA A 107 -0.28 -9.74 6.23
CA ALA A 107 -0.32 -9.54 4.78
C ALA A 107 -1.00 -8.20 4.40
N ALA A 108 -2.06 -7.82 5.11
CA ALA A 108 -2.73 -6.54 4.94
C ALA A 108 -1.79 -5.35 5.16
N VAL A 109 -1.00 -5.39 6.24
CA VAL A 109 0.02 -4.37 6.53
C VAL A 109 1.09 -4.33 5.44
N ARG A 110 1.62 -5.47 4.99
CA ARG A 110 2.62 -5.49 3.91
C ARG A 110 2.08 -4.90 2.61
N VAL A 111 0.85 -5.22 2.24
CA VAL A 111 0.17 -4.62 1.08
C VAL A 111 0.02 -3.11 1.24
N ALA A 112 -0.40 -2.62 2.41
CA ALA A 112 -0.50 -1.19 2.68
C ALA A 112 0.87 -0.48 2.57
N ILE A 113 1.95 -1.11 3.03
CA ILE A 113 3.32 -0.58 2.89
C ILE A 113 3.72 -0.45 1.42
N VAL A 114 3.43 -1.44 0.57
CA VAL A 114 3.71 -1.34 -0.88
C VAL A 114 2.89 -0.22 -1.53
N ILE A 115 1.62 -0.06 -1.14
CA ILE A 115 0.80 1.08 -1.60
C ILE A 115 1.44 2.41 -1.15
N ALA A 116 1.93 2.51 0.09
CA ALA A 116 2.61 3.70 0.60
C ALA A 116 3.90 4.00 -0.18
N ALA A 117 4.69 2.98 -0.52
CA ALA A 117 5.89 3.13 -1.33
C ALA A 117 5.59 3.69 -2.73
N ALA A 118 4.47 3.29 -3.34
CA ALA A 118 3.97 3.84 -4.61
C ALA A 118 3.44 5.28 -4.51
N MET A 119 3.26 5.82 -3.29
CA MET A 119 2.88 7.23 -3.09
C MET A 119 4.08 8.17 -3.02
N VAL A 120 5.30 7.65 -2.86
CA VAL A 120 6.53 8.47 -2.86
C VAL A 120 6.69 9.11 -4.24
N GLY A 121 7.08 10.39 -4.28
CA GLY A 121 7.02 11.21 -5.51
C GLY A 121 7.83 10.71 -6.71
N CYS A 122 8.84 9.87 -6.47
CA CYS A 122 9.68 9.25 -7.51
C CYS A 122 9.27 7.80 -7.85
N SER A 123 8.15 7.34 -7.30
CA SER A 123 7.68 5.96 -7.46
C SER A 123 6.41 5.90 -8.31
N THR A 124 6.17 4.74 -8.90
CA THR A 124 4.90 4.37 -9.54
C THR A 124 4.37 3.10 -8.93
N GLY A 125 3.07 2.85 -9.02
CA GLY A 125 2.54 1.58 -8.55
C GLY A 125 1.03 1.49 -8.64
N GLY A 126 0.52 0.34 -8.22
CA GLY A 126 -0.89 0.03 -8.34
C GLY A 126 -1.28 -1.16 -7.49
N LEU A 127 -2.57 -1.48 -7.58
CA LEU A 127 -3.21 -2.55 -6.87
C LEU A 127 -4.15 -3.26 -7.84
N VAL A 128 -4.08 -4.57 -7.89
CA VAL A 128 -5.03 -5.39 -8.65
C VAL A 128 -5.74 -6.32 -7.69
N VAL A 129 -7.04 -6.51 -7.93
CA VAL A 129 -7.88 -7.43 -7.18
C VAL A 129 -8.61 -8.33 -8.15
N ARG A 130 -8.30 -9.63 -8.09
CA ARG A 130 -9.09 -10.71 -8.70
C ARG A 130 -10.14 -11.16 -7.70
N THR A 131 -11.39 -11.22 -8.11
CA THR A 131 -12.55 -11.53 -7.26
C THR A 131 -13.23 -12.79 -7.76
N PHE A 132 -13.48 -13.71 -6.83
CA PHE A 132 -14.33 -14.88 -7.00
C PHE A 132 -15.63 -14.60 -6.25
N ALA A 133 -16.67 -14.18 -6.98
CA ALA A 133 -17.93 -13.81 -6.39
C ALA A 133 -18.80 -15.05 -6.06
N PRO A 134 -19.73 -14.94 -5.10
CA PRO A 134 -20.60 -16.05 -4.70
C PRO A 134 -21.50 -16.59 -5.83
N ASP A 135 -21.76 -15.78 -6.86
CA ASP A 135 -22.54 -16.18 -8.04
C ASP A 135 -21.74 -17.01 -9.06
N GLY A 136 -20.47 -17.29 -8.75
CA GLY A 136 -19.54 -18.02 -9.62
C GLY A 136 -18.86 -17.15 -10.66
N SER A 137 -19.12 -15.83 -10.68
CA SER A 137 -18.40 -14.92 -11.57
C SER A 137 -16.98 -14.66 -11.08
N GLU A 138 -16.08 -14.53 -12.04
CA GLU A 138 -14.68 -14.26 -11.80
C GLU A 138 -14.25 -13.01 -12.58
N PHE A 139 -13.72 -12.02 -11.88
CA PHE A 139 -13.35 -10.76 -12.51
C PHE A 139 -12.17 -10.06 -11.85
N VAL A 140 -11.49 -9.23 -12.63
CA VAL A 140 -10.32 -8.45 -12.20
C VAL A 140 -10.64 -6.96 -12.30
N ARG A 141 -10.34 -6.23 -11.23
CA ARG A 141 -10.35 -4.76 -11.15
C ARG A 141 -8.97 -4.29 -10.70
N GLY A 142 -8.59 -3.06 -11.04
CA GLY A 142 -7.35 -2.50 -10.51
C GLY A 142 -7.34 -0.98 -10.40
N TRP A 143 -6.36 -0.50 -9.65
CA TRP A 143 -6.17 0.89 -9.31
C TRP A 143 -4.71 1.26 -9.48
N ARG A 144 -4.44 2.45 -10.02
CA ARG A 144 -3.10 3.05 -10.01
C ARG A 144 -2.97 4.01 -8.83
N VAL A 145 -1.82 4.06 -8.20
CA VAL A 145 -1.53 5.04 -7.15
C VAL A 145 -1.20 6.38 -7.80
N ARG A 146 -1.99 7.42 -7.49
CA ARG A 146 -1.77 8.78 -8.01
C ARG A 146 -2.36 9.83 -7.08
N ASN A 147 -1.57 10.89 -6.83
CA ASN A 147 -1.91 11.96 -5.89
C ASN A 147 -2.25 11.39 -4.51
N PHE A 148 -1.37 10.51 -4.01
CA PHE A 148 -1.47 9.84 -2.72
C PHE A 148 -2.81 9.12 -2.52
N TRP A 149 -3.32 8.41 -3.53
CA TRP A 149 -4.59 7.67 -3.47
C TRP A 149 -4.74 6.65 -4.60
N LEU A 150 -5.63 5.67 -4.42
CA LEU A 150 -6.02 4.70 -5.44
C LEU A 150 -6.95 5.34 -6.48
N ARG A 151 -6.55 5.31 -7.75
CA ARG A 151 -7.33 5.80 -8.89
C ARG A 151 -7.77 4.62 -9.76
N PRO A 152 -9.07 4.51 -10.09
CA PRO A 152 -9.56 3.36 -10.84
C PRO A 152 -8.90 3.26 -12.21
N LEU A 153 -8.59 2.04 -12.61
CA LEU A 153 -8.23 1.67 -13.96
C LEU A 153 -9.47 1.28 -14.75
N THR A 154 -9.41 1.52 -16.06
CA THR A 154 -10.43 1.07 -17.00
C THR A 154 -10.27 -0.43 -17.25
N ALA A 155 -11.33 -1.08 -17.77
CA ALA A 155 -11.24 -2.47 -18.20
C ALA A 155 -10.14 -2.67 -19.27
N GLU A 156 -9.92 -1.68 -20.12
CA GLU A 156 -8.87 -1.68 -21.13
C GLU A 156 -7.48 -1.61 -20.52
N ASP A 157 -7.24 -0.69 -19.57
CA ASP A 157 -5.96 -0.60 -18.86
C ASP A 157 -5.59 -1.94 -18.19
N ILE A 158 -6.56 -2.59 -17.55
CA ILE A 158 -6.34 -3.87 -16.86
C ILE A 158 -6.08 -5.00 -17.87
N ARG A 159 -6.87 -5.05 -18.94
CA ARG A 159 -6.68 -6.04 -20.00
C ARG A 159 -5.29 -5.90 -20.60
N GLU A 160 -4.84 -4.68 -20.91
CA GLU A 160 -3.49 -4.43 -21.41
C GLU A 160 -2.42 -4.94 -20.42
N ALA A 161 -2.56 -4.64 -19.13
CA ALA A 161 -1.61 -5.10 -18.11
C ALA A 161 -1.55 -6.64 -17.97
N TYR A 162 -2.67 -7.35 -18.16
CA TYR A 162 -2.74 -8.82 -18.04
C TYR A 162 -2.45 -9.58 -19.33
N THR A 163 -2.56 -8.92 -20.48
CA THR A 163 -2.36 -9.52 -21.81
C THR A 163 -1.01 -9.15 -22.41
N VAL A 164 -0.10 -8.61 -21.61
CA VAL A 164 1.28 -8.31 -22.00
C VAL A 164 2.22 -9.03 -21.03
N ASP A 165 3.09 -9.86 -21.59
CA ASP A 165 4.17 -10.50 -20.86
C ASP A 165 5.16 -9.45 -20.37
N THR A 166 5.41 -9.41 -19.06
CA THR A 166 6.22 -8.35 -18.45
C THR A 166 7.72 -8.48 -18.72
N GLU A 167 8.20 -9.67 -19.10
CA GLU A 167 9.62 -9.90 -19.41
C GLU A 167 9.93 -9.63 -20.89
N THR A 168 8.99 -9.98 -21.78
CA THR A 168 9.20 -9.99 -23.23
C THR A 168 8.39 -8.95 -23.98
N GLY A 169 7.36 -8.36 -23.35
CA GLY A 169 6.40 -7.46 -23.98
C GLY A 169 5.45 -8.16 -24.97
N ALA A 170 5.47 -9.49 -25.03
CA ALA A 170 4.65 -10.26 -25.96
C ALA A 170 3.17 -10.24 -25.56
N SER A 171 2.27 -10.26 -26.54
CA SER A 171 0.84 -10.37 -26.23
C SER A 171 0.49 -11.78 -25.75
N LEU A 172 -0.04 -11.87 -24.54
CA LEU A 172 -0.61 -13.06 -23.94
C LEU A 172 -2.10 -13.12 -24.25
N ALA A 173 -2.60 -14.34 -24.51
CA ALA A 173 -4.04 -14.54 -24.64
C ALA A 173 -4.72 -14.24 -23.29
N PRO A 174 -5.85 -13.52 -23.28
CA PRO A 174 -6.60 -13.29 -22.05
C PRO A 174 -7.08 -14.64 -21.47
N GLU A 175 -7.01 -14.76 -20.15
CA GLU A 175 -7.42 -15.97 -19.44
C GLU A 175 -8.92 -16.28 -19.68
N PRO A 176 -9.27 -17.49 -20.15
CA PRO A 176 -10.66 -17.85 -20.39
C PRO A 176 -11.48 -17.83 -19.10
N GLY A 177 -12.66 -17.18 -19.14
CA GLY A 177 -13.58 -17.14 -18.00
C GLY A 177 -13.39 -15.97 -17.03
N VAL A 178 -12.30 -15.20 -17.17
CA VAL A 178 -12.03 -14.03 -16.34
C VAL A 178 -12.53 -12.75 -17.04
N GLU A 179 -13.37 -11.98 -16.35
CA GLU A 179 -13.85 -10.69 -16.84
C GLU A 179 -12.94 -9.54 -16.36
N TYR A 180 -12.45 -8.70 -17.28
CA TYR A 180 -11.76 -7.46 -16.90
C TYR A 180 -12.77 -6.32 -16.73
N ARG A 181 -12.90 -5.79 -15.51
CA ARG A 181 -13.88 -4.77 -15.17
C ARG A 181 -13.22 -3.43 -14.89
N GLN A 182 -13.92 -2.36 -15.23
CA GLN A 182 -13.55 -1.03 -14.76
C GLN A 182 -13.63 -1.02 -13.23
N ALA A 183 -12.59 -0.48 -12.61
CA ALA A 183 -12.58 -0.34 -11.16
C ALA A 183 -13.45 0.84 -10.70
N GLU A 184 -13.96 0.71 -9.49
CA GLU A 184 -14.75 1.75 -8.84
C GLU A 184 -13.85 2.76 -8.13
N ARG A 185 -14.40 3.94 -7.87
CA ARG A 185 -13.67 4.96 -7.12
C ARG A 185 -13.60 4.56 -5.65
N VAL A 186 -12.39 4.42 -5.12
CA VAL A 186 -12.18 4.26 -3.67
C VAL A 186 -12.53 5.58 -2.98
N PRO A 187 -13.55 5.62 -2.10
CA PRO A 187 -13.91 6.83 -1.37
C PRO A 187 -12.76 7.25 -0.48
N ARG A 188 -12.57 8.55 -0.28
CA ARG A 188 -11.62 9.04 0.72
C ARG A 188 -12.39 9.18 2.03
N PRO A 189 -11.79 8.80 3.18
CA PRO A 189 -12.33 9.18 4.47
C PRO A 189 -12.55 10.69 4.48
N GLU A 190 -13.68 11.12 5.04
CA GLU A 190 -13.92 12.55 5.24
C GLU A 190 -12.79 13.05 6.16
N ALA A 191 -11.97 13.98 5.65
CA ALA A 191 -10.97 14.63 6.49
C ALA A 191 -11.74 15.29 7.63
N ASP A 192 -11.50 14.88 8.87
CA ASP A 192 -12.22 15.33 10.05
C ASP A 192 -12.64 16.80 9.93
N ALA A 193 -13.94 17.03 9.75
CA ALA A 193 -14.55 18.36 9.81
C ALA A 193 -14.35 19.03 11.19
N SER A 194 -13.70 18.34 12.13
CA SER A 194 -13.32 18.80 13.46
C SER A 194 -12.33 19.98 13.45
N SER A 195 -11.54 20.17 12.39
CA SER A 195 -10.59 21.31 12.31
C SER A 195 -11.22 22.62 11.78
N ALA A 196 -12.44 22.59 11.25
CA ALA A 196 -13.09 23.78 10.66
C ALA A 196 -14.03 24.54 11.62
N SER A 197 -14.24 24.05 12.86
CA SER A 197 -15.23 24.61 13.80
C SER A 197 -14.66 25.55 14.88
N THR A 198 -13.35 25.80 14.91
CA THR A 198 -12.73 26.81 15.79
C THR A 198 -12.21 28.00 15.01
N GLY A 199 -13.09 28.76 14.37
CA GLY A 199 -12.64 29.93 13.61
C GLY A 199 -13.69 30.80 12.90
N ARG A 200 -14.96 30.81 13.34
CA ARG A 200 -15.92 31.79 12.82
C ARG A 200 -16.82 32.38 13.89
N THR A 201 -16.20 32.97 14.91
CA THR A 201 -16.85 34.02 15.69
C THR A 201 -16.82 35.28 14.83
N ALA A 202 -17.93 35.58 14.15
CA ALA A 202 -18.11 36.89 13.52
C ALA A 202 -17.88 38.00 14.55
N PRO A 203 -17.22 39.13 14.20
CA PRO A 203 -17.10 40.25 15.12
C PRO A 203 -18.50 40.73 15.52
N ARG A 204 -18.77 40.83 16.82
CA ARG A 204 -19.99 41.50 17.30
C ARG A 204 -19.96 42.94 16.82
N ASP A 205 -20.89 43.29 15.95
CA ASP A 205 -21.14 44.66 15.51
C ASP A 205 -21.68 45.48 16.70
N ASN A 206 -20.77 46.16 17.40
CA ASN A 206 -21.09 47.06 18.51
C ASN A 206 -21.41 48.48 18.00
N ARG A 207 -22.22 48.62 16.95
CA ARG A 207 -22.67 49.94 16.48
C ARG A 207 -23.81 50.46 17.37
N PRO A 208 -23.66 51.62 18.03
CA PRO A 208 -24.71 52.18 18.86
C PRO A 208 -25.91 52.62 18.00
N PRO A 209 -27.15 52.52 18.51
CA PRO A 209 -28.34 52.89 17.77
C PRO A 209 -28.35 54.41 17.53
N ASN A 210 -28.49 54.78 16.26
CA ASN A 210 -28.57 56.16 15.81
C ASN A 210 -29.90 56.78 16.30
N ARG A 211 -29.86 57.66 17.31
CA ARG A 211 -31.01 58.49 17.70
C ARG A 211 -31.29 59.50 16.60
N ARG A 212 -32.40 59.33 15.89
CA ARG A 212 -33.01 60.42 15.11
C ARG A 212 -34.16 61.02 15.93
N ASN A 213 -34.04 62.32 16.20
CA ASN A 213 -35.18 63.24 16.32
C ASN A 213 -35.68 63.58 14.92
#